data_AF-A0A1Z9NAF3-F1
#
_entry.id   AF-A0A1Z9NAF3-F1
#
_cell.length_a   1.000
_cell.length_b   1.000
_cell.length_c   1.000
_cell.angle_alpha   90.00
_cell.angle_beta   90.00
_cell.angle_gamma   90.00
#
_symmetry.space_group_name_H-M   'P 1'
#
loop_
_entity.id
_entity.type
_entity.pdbx_description
1 polymer ?
#
loop_
_entity_poly.entity_id
_entity_poly.type
_entity_poly.pdbx_seq_one_letter_code
_entity_poly.pdbx_strand_id
1 'polypeptide(L)' 'MKIKWLTYSITGLLVFGMGLSFLGEAIILKNSQSENWILFGTIALITTNSGLCLFGQGVIEKMKICLKKNP' A
#
# COMPACT_ATOMS: atom_id res chain seq x y z
N MET A 1 -14.07 19.54 0.40
CA MET A 1 -13.31 18.65 1.32
C MET A 1 -12.01 18.19 0.66
N LYS A 2 -10.94 19.02 0.63
CA LYS A 2 -9.69 18.68 -0.07
C LYS A 2 -8.77 17.73 0.71
N ILE A 3 -8.90 17.68 2.03
CA ILE A 3 -7.99 16.93 2.92
C ILE A 3 -8.25 15.42 2.87
N LYS A 4 -9.50 14.98 2.72
CA LYS A 4 -9.88 13.55 2.73
C LYS A 4 -9.09 12.72 1.72
N TRP A 5 -8.92 13.25 0.51
CA TRP A 5 -8.13 12.61 -0.54
C TRP A 5 -6.66 12.39 -0.14
N LEU A 6 -6.08 13.45 0.43
CA LEU A 6 -4.68 13.47 0.82
C LEU A 6 -4.44 12.45 1.94
N THR A 7 -5.36 12.34 2.89
CA THR A 7 -5.29 11.36 3.97
C THR A 7 -5.35 9.93 3.42
N TYR A 8 -6.30 9.61 2.54
CA TYR A 8 -6.36 8.28 1.92
C TYR A 8 -5.09 7.94 1.13
N SER A 9 -4.52 8.91 0.41
CA SER A 9 -3.30 8.70 -0.37
C SER A 9 -2.09 8.49 0.55
N ILE A 10 -1.94 9.31 1.60
CA ILE A 10 -0.83 9.19 2.56
C ILE A 10 -0.93 7.87 3.33
N THR A 11 -2.11 7.53 3.84
CA THR A 11 -2.31 6.28 4.60
C THR A 11 -2.10 5.06 3.70
N GLY A 12 -2.58 5.07 2.46
CA GLY A 12 -2.35 4.00 1.49
C GLY A 12 -0.86 3.80 1.17
N LEU A 13 -0.12 4.90 0.99
CA LEU A 13 1.32 4.85 0.74
C LEU A 13 2.11 4.36 1.97
N LEU A 14 1.66 4.72 3.18
CA LEU A 14 2.27 4.27 4.43
C LEU A 14 2.10 2.75 4.62
N VAL A 15 0.89 2.23 4.37
CA VAL A 15 0.58 0.78 4.44
C VAL A 15 1.34 0.02 3.35
N PHE A 16 1.46 0.59 2.15
CA PHE A 16 2.28 0.02 1.07
C PHE A 16 3.76 -0.09 1.47
N GLY A 17 4.33 0.98 2.05
CA GLY A 17 5.70 0.96 2.56
C GLY A 17 5.90 -0.08 3.67
N MET A 18 4.95 -0.19 4.60
CA MET A 18 4.95 -1.22 5.64
C MET A 18 4.91 -2.65 5.06
N GLY A 19 4.10 -2.88 4.02
CA GLY A 19 4.06 -4.15 3.29
C GLY A 19 5.41 -4.51 2.64
N LEU A 20 6.12 -3.52 2.08
CA LEU A 20 7.47 -3.71 1.54
C LEU A 20 8.51 -4.00 2.63
N SER A 21 8.38 -3.43 3.83
CA SER A 21 9.24 -3.80 4.97
C SER A 21 9.05 -5.26 5.38
N PHE A 22 7.80 -5.74 5.44
CA PHE A 22 7.53 -7.18 5.67
C PHE A 22 8.04 -8.07 4.53
N LEU A 23 8.01 -7.59 3.29
CA LEU A 23 8.61 -8.29 2.17
C LEU A 23 10.13 -8.43 2.35
N GLY A 24 10.81 -7.37 2.80
CA GLY A 24 12.23 -7.38 3.11
C GLY A 24 12.60 -8.40 4.20
N GLU A 25 11.85 -8.40 5.30
CA GLU A 25 11.97 -9.40 6.37
C GLU A 25 11.75 -10.82 5.84
N ALA A 26 10.74 -11.04 4.99
CA ALA A 26 10.48 -12.35 4.37
C ALA A 26 11.66 -12.82 3.50
N ILE A 27 12.32 -11.91 2.77
CA ILE A 27 13.50 -12.22 1.95
C ILE A 27 14.70 -12.60 2.84
N ILE A 28 14.89 -11.92 3.98
CA ILE A 28 15.95 -12.26 4.94
C ILE A 28 15.68 -13.64 5.55
N LEU A 29 14.45 -13.90 6.00
CA LEU A 29 14.02 -15.20 6.54
C LEU A 29 14.18 -16.35 5.52
N LYS A 30 13.93 -16.09 4.24
CA LYS A 30 14.21 -17.03 3.15
C LYS A 30 15.69 -17.38 3.09
N ASN A 31 16.55 -16.37 3.20
CA ASN A 31 18.00 -16.55 3.12
C ASN A 31 18.54 -17.32 4.34
N SER A 32 17.91 -17.16 5.50
CA SER A 32 18.22 -17.91 6.73
C SER A 32 17.62 -19.34 6.79
N GLN A 33 17.12 -19.89 5.67
CA GLN A 33 16.50 -21.22 5.55
C GLN A 33 15.29 -21.48 6.48
N SER A 34 14.57 -20.44 6.91
CA SER A 34 13.34 -20.61 7.69
C SER A 34 12.16 -20.96 6.77
N GLU A 35 11.44 -22.04 7.04
CA GLU A 35 10.27 -22.48 6.25
C GLU A 35 9.11 -21.47 6.27
N ASN A 36 9.05 -20.60 7.28
CA ASN A 36 7.98 -19.60 7.46
C ASN A 36 8.09 -18.39 6.51
N TRP A 37 9.11 -18.33 5.65
CA TRP A 37 9.32 -17.20 4.75
C TRP A 37 8.18 -17.02 3.73
N ILE A 38 7.53 -18.12 3.31
CA ILE A 38 6.39 -18.05 2.39
C ILE A 38 5.17 -17.42 3.07
N LEU A 39 4.92 -17.75 4.33
CA LEU A 39 3.81 -17.17 5.08
C LEU A 39 4.01 -15.66 5.29
N PHE A 40 5.21 -15.26 5.72
CA PHE A 40 5.57 -13.84 5.85
C PHE A 40 5.53 -13.11 4.50
N GLY A 41 6.01 -13.74 3.42
CA GLY A 41 5.91 -13.19 2.07
C GLY A 41 4.47 -13.03 1.59
N THR A 42 3.59 -13.96 1.95
CA THR A 42 2.15 -13.89 1.60
C THR A 42 1.46 -12.75 2.35
N ILE A 43 1.75 -12.59 3.64
CA ILE A 43 1.24 -11.47 4.45
C ILE A 43 1.75 -10.14 3.89
N ALA A 44 3.03 -10.08 3.50
CA ALA A 44 3.62 -8.91 2.86
C ALA A 44 2.91 -8.56 1.55
N LEU A 45 2.64 -9.55 0.69
CA LEU A 45 1.90 -9.36 -0.56
C LEU A 45 0.48 -8.84 -0.31
N ILE A 46 -0.26 -9.43 0.64
CA ILE A 46 -1.62 -9.00 0.99
C ILE A 46 -1.62 -7.54 1.47
N THR A 47 -0.70 -7.21 2.37
CA THR A 47 -0.59 -5.87 2.95
C THR A 47 -0.21 -4.83 1.89
N THR A 48 0.77 -5.18 1.05
CA THR A 48 1.24 -4.33 -0.05
C THR A 48 0.13 -4.05 -1.06
N ASN A 49 -0.60 -5.09 -1.50
CA ASN A 49 -1.71 -4.94 -2.45
C ASN A 49 -2.87 -4.13 -1.86
N SER A 50 -3.18 -4.35 -0.58
CA SER A 50 -4.22 -3.60 0.13
C SER A 50 -3.86 -2.12 0.25
N GLY A 51 -2.60 -1.80 0.57
CA GLY A 51 -2.08 -0.43 0.58
C GLY A 51 -2.17 0.25 -0.78
N LEU A 52 -1.84 -0.47 -1.85
CA LEU A 52 -1.94 0.03 -3.23
C LEU A 52 -3.39 0.34 -3.63
N CYS A 53 -4.35 -0.52 -3.26
CA CYS A 53 -5.77 -0.29 -3.52
C CYS A 53 -6.29 0.97 -2.80
N LEU A 54 -5.92 1.16 -1.53
CA LEU A 54 -6.29 2.36 -0.75
C LEU A 54 -5.68 3.62 -1.35
N PHE A 55 -4.41 3.56 -1.76
CA PHE A 55 -3.74 4.65 -2.46
C PHE A 55 -4.44 5.00 -3.77
N GLY A 56 -4.80 4.00 -4.58
CA GLY A 56 -5.49 4.17 -5.86
C GLY A 56 -6.88 4.82 -5.70
N GLN A 57 -7.67 4.37 -4.74
CA GLN A 57 -8.97 4.98 -4.39
C GLN A 57 -8.82 6.43 -3.93
N GLY A 58 -7.74 6.70 -3.17
CA GLY A 58 -7.21 8.03 -2.99
C GLY A 58 -7.12 8.70 -4.35
N VAL A 59 -6.08 8.47 -5.14
CA VAL A 59 -5.78 9.19 -6.41
C VAL A 59 -7.02 9.46 -7.29
N ILE A 60 -7.91 8.48 -7.45
CA ILE A 60 -9.15 8.61 -8.23
C ILE A 60 -10.07 9.72 -7.69
N GLU A 61 -10.25 9.83 -6.37
CA GLU A 61 -11.09 10.87 -5.77
C GLU A 61 -10.53 12.28 -6.03
N LYS A 62 -9.20 12.50 -6.03
CA LYS A 62 -8.63 13.79 -6.45
C LYS A 62 -8.75 14.04 -7.92
N MET A 63 -8.59 13.02 -8.75
CA MET A 63 -8.83 13.13 -10.19
C MET A 63 -10.26 13.60 -10.45
N LYS A 64 -11.27 12.99 -9.80
CA LYS A 64 -12.68 13.42 -9.88
C LYS A 64 -12.90 14.86 -9.39
N ILE A 65 -12.30 15.23 -8.25
CA ILE A 65 -12.40 16.60 -7.72
C ILE A 65 -11.75 17.62 -8.68
N CYS A 66 -10.62 17.25 -9.29
CA CYS A 66 -9.91 18.09 -10.27
C CYS A 66 -10.73 18.25 -11.55
N LEU A 67 -11.27 17.15 -12.09
CA LEU A 67 -12.14 17.14 -13.28
C LEU A 67 -13.40 17.99 -13.08
N LYS A 68 -14.08 17.87 -11.93
CA LYS A 68 -15.27 18.67 -11.65
C LYS A 68 -14.99 20.17 -11.46
N LYS A 69 -13.72 20.55 -11.30
CA LYS A 69 -13.31 21.95 -11.11
C LYS A 69 -13.05 22.69 -12.44
N ASN A 70 -12.90 21.98 -13.56
CA ASN A 70 -12.77 22.57 -14.88
C ASN A 70 -14.08 22.33 -15.67
N PRO A 71 -15.02 23.29 -15.72
CA PRO A 71 -16.11 23.27 -16.70
C PRO A 71 -15.59 23.50 -18.13
#